data_AF-A0A8H7MIP6-F1
#
_entry.id   AF-A0A8H7MIP6-F1
#
_cell.length_a   1.000
_cell.length_b   1.000
_cell.length_c   1.000
_cell.angle_alpha   90.00
_cell.angle_beta   90.00
_cell.angle_gamma   90.00
#
_symmetry.space_group_name_H-M   'P 1'
#
loop_
_entity.id
_entity.type
_entity.pdbx_description
1 polymer ?
#
loop_
_entity_poly.entity_id
_entity_poly.type
_entity_poly.pdbx_seq_one_letter_code
_entity_poly.pdbx_strand_id
1 'polypeptide(L)'
;MTAWYNWATFDVIGELTFGDSFECLENLTSNPWITAIIGTTAASPFILAMKHLGLETLMIFFMKHAMRPRREHNKRTREKLLKRIAMDGEQTDLIHGLLGKRDNFEMDINRVHINTSFLIVAGSDTTAAVLSGTTYLLLKSPATLARLTAEIRSQFSSDMEITIAAASKLTYLSACINEALRCYPPIPMGLTRRVPPGGSIIAGNLIPEKASLMKWLSQASLTKSADSRFHLVVCH
;
A
#
# COMPACT_ATOMS: atom_id res chain seq x y z
N MET A 1 -8.45 5.90 15.09
CA MET A 1 -8.73 5.81 13.64
C MET A 1 -7.83 4.81 12.91
N THR A 2 -6.51 4.78 13.14
CA THR A 2 -5.59 3.87 12.40
C THR A 2 -5.98 2.39 12.46
N ALA A 3 -6.36 1.87 13.62
CA ALA A 3 -6.81 0.48 13.75
C ALA A 3 -8.01 0.16 12.85
N TRP A 4 -9.00 1.05 12.81
CA TRP A 4 -10.19 0.92 11.97
C TRP A 4 -9.87 0.94 10.47
N TYR A 5 -8.96 1.83 10.04
CA TYR A 5 -8.52 1.85 8.65
C TYR A 5 -7.72 0.59 8.27
N ASN A 6 -6.90 0.07 9.18
CA ASN A 6 -6.25 -1.22 8.96
C ASN A 6 -7.29 -2.32 8.80
N TRP A 7 -8.24 -2.46 9.72
CA TRP A 7 -9.28 -3.48 9.63
C TRP A 7 -10.07 -3.41 8.33
N ALA A 8 -10.55 -2.22 7.97
CA ALA A 8 -11.30 -2.02 6.74
C ALA A 8 -10.49 -2.35 5.48
N THR A 9 -9.24 -1.88 5.39
CA THR A 9 -8.41 -2.11 4.19
C THR A 9 -7.93 -3.55 4.06
N PHE A 10 -7.70 -4.25 5.18
CA PHE A 10 -7.45 -5.69 5.16
C PHE A 10 -8.67 -6.46 4.67
N ASP A 11 -9.86 -6.19 5.21
CA ASP A 11 -11.09 -6.87 4.78
C ASP A 11 -11.38 -6.64 3.30
N VAL A 12 -11.28 -5.38 2.83
CA VAL A 12 -11.45 -5.03 1.42
C VAL A 12 -10.43 -5.74 0.52
N ILE A 13 -9.13 -5.75 0.86
CA ILE A 13 -8.14 -6.45 0.02
C ILE A 13 -8.32 -7.97 0.07
N GLY A 14 -8.80 -8.52 1.18
CA GLY A 14 -9.14 -9.93 1.33
C GLY A 14 -10.26 -10.33 0.37
N GLU A 15 -11.33 -9.55 0.34
CA GLU A 15 -12.47 -9.76 -0.55
C GLU A 15 -12.09 -9.55 -2.02
N LEU A 16 -11.36 -8.49 -2.35
CA LEU A 16 -10.89 -8.24 -3.73
C LEU A 16 -9.90 -9.31 -4.23
N THR A 17 -9.10 -9.91 -3.34
CA THR A 17 -8.08 -10.89 -3.72
C THR A 17 -8.64 -12.31 -3.75
N PHE A 18 -9.37 -12.72 -2.71
CA PHE A 18 -9.80 -14.11 -2.53
C PHE A 18 -11.31 -14.31 -2.63
N GLY A 19 -12.09 -13.24 -2.70
CA GLY A 19 -13.52 -13.33 -2.42
C GLY A 19 -13.83 -13.63 -0.95
N ASP A 20 -12.85 -13.48 -0.06
CA ASP A 20 -12.91 -13.91 1.35
C ASP A 20 -12.23 -12.87 2.26
N SER A 21 -13.04 -12.17 3.05
CA SER A 21 -12.62 -11.14 4.02
C SER A 21 -11.70 -11.70 5.11
N PHE A 22 -11.05 -10.83 5.89
CA PHE A 22 -10.35 -11.23 7.11
C PHE A 22 -11.18 -11.02 8.37
N GLU A 23 -12.41 -10.52 8.23
CA GLU A 23 -13.38 -10.30 9.31
C GLU A 23 -12.81 -9.42 10.44
N CYS A 24 -11.92 -8.49 10.10
CA CYS A 24 -11.27 -7.61 11.08
C CYS A 24 -12.24 -6.58 11.64
N LEU A 25 -13.12 -6.03 10.80
CA LEU A 25 -14.13 -5.07 11.21
C LEU A 25 -15.20 -5.73 12.09
N GLU A 26 -15.67 -6.91 11.70
CA GLU A 26 -16.70 -7.64 12.44
C GLU A 26 -16.23 -8.03 13.84
N ASN A 27 -15.01 -8.56 13.93
CA ASN A 27 -14.44 -9.00 15.20
C ASN A 27 -13.78 -7.87 16.01
N LEU A 28 -13.74 -6.64 15.47
CA LEU A 28 -13.07 -5.47 16.05
C LEU A 28 -11.63 -5.76 16.51
N THR A 29 -10.94 -6.65 15.81
CA THR A 29 -9.62 -7.13 16.18
C THR A 29 -8.83 -7.54 14.94
N SER A 30 -7.52 -7.37 15.00
CA SER A 30 -6.62 -7.93 14.00
C SER A 30 -6.16 -9.31 14.45
N ASN A 31 -6.28 -10.30 13.57
CA ASN A 31 -5.59 -11.57 13.77
C ASN A 31 -4.08 -11.30 13.95
N PRO A 32 -3.36 -12.03 14.83
CA PRO A 32 -1.90 -11.91 14.97
C PRO A 32 -1.12 -11.90 13.65
N TRP A 33 -1.64 -12.57 12.61
CA TRP A 33 -1.11 -12.51 11.25
C TRP A 33 -1.11 -11.09 10.64
N ILE A 34 -2.20 -10.34 10.77
CA ILE A 34 -2.37 -9.00 10.22
C ILE A 34 -1.51 -7.99 10.99
N THR A 35 -1.48 -8.11 12.32
CA THR A 35 -0.58 -7.33 13.18
C THR A 35 0.89 -7.57 12.82
N ALA A 36 1.26 -8.80 12.48
CA ALA A 36 2.58 -9.16 12.00
C ALA A 36 2.96 -8.48 10.68
N ILE A 37 2.02 -8.37 9.72
CA ILE A 37 2.25 -7.68 8.45
C ILE A 37 2.58 -6.20 8.70
N ILE A 38 1.76 -5.51 9.49
CA ILE A 38 1.95 -4.09 9.82
C ILE A 38 3.31 -3.87 10.50
N GLY A 39 3.68 -4.75 11.43
CA GLY A 39 4.97 -4.70 12.13
C GLY A 39 6.18 -4.88 11.20
N THR A 40 6.06 -5.66 10.13
CA THR A 40 7.17 -5.83 9.17
C THR A 40 7.45 -4.58 8.33
N THR A 41 6.43 -3.78 8.01
CA THR A 41 6.64 -2.50 7.30
C THR A 41 7.48 -1.53 8.12
N ALA A 42 7.20 -1.43 9.43
CA ALA A 42 7.93 -0.56 10.35
C ALA A 42 9.43 -0.90 10.51
N ALA A 43 9.82 -2.15 10.22
CA ALA A 43 11.22 -2.58 10.29
C ALA A 43 12.05 -2.18 9.04
N SER A 44 11.41 -1.79 7.93
CA SER A 44 12.08 -1.54 6.65
C SER A 44 13.15 -0.43 6.69
N PRO A 45 12.93 0.74 7.35
CA PRO A 45 13.96 1.77 7.47
C PRO A 45 15.17 1.30 8.27
N PHE A 46 14.95 0.49 9.31
CA PHE A 46 16.00 -0.07 10.15
C PHE A 46 16.87 -1.06 9.38
N ILE A 47 16.23 -1.95 8.60
CA ILE A 47 16.92 -2.89 7.69
C ILE A 47 17.81 -2.14 6.70
N LEU A 48 17.27 -1.08 6.09
CA LEU A 48 18.03 -0.29 5.12
C LEU A 48 19.20 0.47 5.76
N ALA A 49 18.99 1.04 6.95
CA ALA A 49 20.05 1.70 7.71
C ALA A 49 21.17 0.72 8.07
N MET A 50 20.84 -0.48 8.57
CA MET A 50 21.84 -1.51 8.87
C MET A 50 22.60 -1.98 7.63
N LYS A 51 21.92 -2.04 6.47
CA LYS A 51 22.55 -2.32 5.19
C LYS A 51 23.59 -1.25 4.82
N HIS A 52 23.23 0.03 4.96
CA HIS A 52 24.15 1.14 4.70
C HIS A 52 25.35 1.17 5.65
N LEU A 53 25.19 0.68 6.88
CA LEU A 53 26.27 0.56 7.87
C LEU A 53 27.13 -0.70 7.70
N GLY A 54 26.88 -1.54 6.68
CA GLY A 54 27.64 -2.76 6.43
C GLY A 54 27.38 -3.89 7.43
N LEU A 55 26.32 -3.80 8.24
CA LEU A 55 25.97 -4.78 9.28
C LEU A 55 25.07 -5.91 8.76
N GLU A 56 25.16 -6.22 7.46
CA GLU A 56 24.26 -7.14 6.77
C GLU A 56 24.30 -8.56 7.36
N THR A 57 25.49 -9.06 7.72
CA THR A 57 25.65 -10.41 8.27
C THR A 57 25.00 -10.57 9.65
N LEU A 58 25.15 -9.55 10.51
CA LEU A 58 24.52 -9.51 11.84
C LEU A 58 23.00 -9.38 11.70
N MET A 59 22.54 -8.56 10.76
CA MET A 59 21.13 -8.44 10.41
C MET A 59 20.53 -9.79 9.96
N ILE A 60 21.20 -10.51 9.05
CA ILE A 60 20.74 -11.82 8.55
C ILE A 60 20.67 -12.83 9.70
N PHE A 61 21.64 -12.82 10.60
CA PHE A 61 21.65 -13.67 11.79
C PHE A 61 20.43 -13.43 12.69
N PHE A 62 20.17 -12.17 13.06
CA PHE A 62 18.97 -11.84 13.87
C PHE A 62 17.66 -12.07 13.10
N MET A 63 17.63 -11.76 11.80
CA MET A 63 16.46 -11.99 10.96
C MET A 63 16.07 -13.46 10.91
N LYS A 64 17.03 -14.41 10.84
CA LYS A 64 16.73 -15.86 10.84
C LYS A 64 15.86 -16.27 12.04
N HIS A 65 16.03 -15.62 13.20
CA HIS A 65 15.22 -15.85 14.39
C HIS A 65 13.89 -15.06 14.39
N ALA A 66 13.84 -13.91 13.70
CA ALA A 66 12.66 -13.05 13.56
C ALA A 66 11.74 -13.41 12.37
N MET A 67 11.97 -14.50 11.64
CA MET A 67 11.18 -14.89 10.44
C MET A 67 9.78 -15.44 10.73
N ARG A 68 9.37 -15.60 12.01
CA ARG A 68 8.06 -16.21 12.35
C ARG A 68 6.87 -15.48 11.68
N PRO A 69 6.78 -14.14 11.71
CA PRO A 69 5.72 -13.38 11.03
C PRO A 69 5.67 -13.64 9.52
N ARG A 70 6.84 -13.65 8.86
CA ARG A 70 6.94 -13.87 7.41
C ARG A 70 6.56 -15.29 7.02
N ARG A 71 6.94 -16.28 7.82
CA ARG A 71 6.55 -17.69 7.61
C ARG A 71 5.03 -17.87 7.75
N GLU A 72 4.45 -17.26 8.79
CA GLU A 72 3.00 -17.30 9.01
C GLU A 72 2.24 -16.62 7.88
N HIS A 73 2.72 -15.46 7.42
CA HIS A 73 2.12 -14.76 6.29
C HIS A 73 2.14 -15.59 5.01
N ASN A 74 3.29 -16.18 4.68
CA ASN A 74 3.41 -17.05 3.52
C ASN A 74 2.47 -18.27 3.63
N LYS A 75 2.44 -18.92 4.79
CA LYS A 75 1.60 -20.10 5.05
C LYS A 75 0.12 -19.78 4.85
N ARG A 76 -0.40 -18.77 5.55
CA ARG A 76 -1.82 -18.41 5.50
C ARG A 76 -2.27 -17.88 4.14
N THR A 77 -1.41 -17.11 3.49
CA THR A 77 -1.68 -16.66 2.11
C THR A 77 -1.80 -17.87 1.18
N ARG A 78 -0.92 -18.88 1.33
CA ARG A 78 -0.97 -20.09 0.52
C ARG A 78 -2.25 -20.89 0.79
N GLU A 79 -2.65 -21.01 2.05
CA GLU A 79 -3.89 -21.70 2.44
C GLU A 79 -5.12 -21.02 1.82
N LYS A 80 -5.27 -19.69 1.94
CA LYS A 80 -6.38 -18.95 1.30
C LYS A 80 -6.33 -19.06 -0.23
N LEU A 81 -5.14 -18.96 -0.84
CA LEU A 81 -4.98 -19.09 -2.29
C LEU A 81 -5.41 -20.48 -2.78
N LEU A 82 -4.96 -21.56 -2.12
CA LEU A 82 -5.30 -22.92 -2.52
C LEU A 82 -6.78 -23.21 -2.30
N LYS A 83 -7.37 -22.73 -1.20
CA LYS A 83 -8.82 -22.79 -0.96
C LYS A 83 -9.58 -22.11 -2.11
N ARG A 84 -9.14 -20.92 -2.52
CA ARG A 84 -9.76 -20.17 -3.62
C ARG A 84 -9.62 -20.87 -4.98
N ILE A 85 -8.48 -21.47 -5.26
CA ILE A 85 -8.26 -22.25 -6.50
C ILE A 85 -9.18 -23.49 -6.53
N ALA A 86 -9.37 -24.15 -5.38
CA ALA A 86 -10.21 -25.34 -5.28
C ALA A 86 -11.71 -25.04 -5.41
N MET A 87 -12.14 -23.79 -5.21
CA MET A 87 -13.54 -23.38 -5.24
C MET A 87 -14.14 -23.21 -6.64
N ASP A 88 -13.38 -23.46 -7.72
CA ASP A 88 -13.76 -23.45 -9.15
C ASP A 88 -15.09 -22.73 -9.47
N GLY A 89 -15.10 -21.41 -9.26
CA GLY A 89 -16.30 -20.59 -9.33
C GLY A 89 -16.12 -19.34 -10.18
N GLU A 90 -17.24 -18.80 -10.66
CA GLU A 90 -17.33 -17.60 -11.51
C GLU A 90 -16.97 -16.28 -10.78
N GLN A 91 -16.48 -16.34 -9.54
CA GLN A 91 -16.17 -15.15 -8.76
C GLN A 91 -15.04 -14.34 -9.42
N THR A 92 -15.36 -13.10 -9.77
CA THR A 92 -14.43 -12.16 -10.39
C THR A 92 -13.61 -11.45 -9.31
N ASP A 93 -12.47 -12.02 -8.96
CA ASP A 93 -11.47 -11.44 -8.06
C ASP A 93 -10.10 -11.30 -8.74
N LEU A 94 -9.14 -10.70 -8.04
CA LEU A 94 -7.80 -10.50 -8.58
C LEU A 94 -7.09 -11.83 -8.89
N ILE A 95 -7.36 -12.89 -8.14
CA ILE A 95 -6.75 -14.21 -8.38
C ILE A 95 -7.34 -14.86 -9.62
N HIS A 96 -8.64 -14.74 -9.86
CA HIS A 96 -9.28 -15.17 -11.11
C HIS A 96 -8.59 -14.51 -12.32
N GLY A 97 -8.41 -13.19 -12.27
CA GLY A 97 -7.70 -12.46 -13.33
C GLY A 97 -6.22 -12.87 -13.49
N LEU A 98 -5.54 -13.16 -12.38
CA LEU A 98 -4.13 -13.59 -12.39
C LEU A 98 -3.96 -15.01 -12.94
N LEU A 99 -4.88 -15.93 -12.58
CA LEU A 99 -4.91 -17.30 -13.08
C LEU A 99 -5.27 -17.34 -14.56
N GLY A 100 -6.22 -16.51 -15.02
CA GLY A 100 -6.58 -16.42 -16.44
C GLY A 100 -5.45 -15.91 -17.35
N LYS A 101 -4.42 -15.27 -16.79
CA LYS A 101 -3.21 -14.82 -17.51
C LYS A 101 -1.97 -15.64 -17.17
N ARG A 102 -2.12 -16.78 -16.51
CA ARG A 102 -1.02 -17.62 -16.03
C ARG A 102 -0.08 -18.03 -17.16
N ASP A 103 -0.64 -18.47 -18.28
CA ASP A 103 0.14 -18.96 -19.43
C ASP A 103 0.87 -17.81 -20.13
N ASN A 104 0.23 -16.65 -20.26
CA ASN A 104 0.83 -15.45 -20.86
C ASN A 104 2.08 -14.94 -20.11
N PHE A 105 2.16 -15.19 -18.80
CA PHE A 105 3.25 -14.75 -17.94
C PHE A 105 4.15 -15.90 -17.45
N GLU A 106 3.96 -17.11 -17.97
CA GLU A 106 4.68 -18.32 -17.53
C GLU A 106 4.73 -18.43 -15.99
N MET A 107 3.58 -18.25 -15.33
CA MET A 107 3.49 -18.26 -13.87
C MET A 107 3.20 -19.66 -13.35
N ASP A 108 4.07 -20.19 -12.48
CA ASP A 108 3.72 -21.33 -11.66
C ASP A 108 2.88 -20.89 -10.45
N ILE A 109 2.34 -21.85 -9.70
CA ILE A 109 1.50 -21.52 -8.54
C ILE A 109 2.27 -20.81 -7.43
N ASN A 110 3.59 -20.98 -7.38
CA ASN A 110 4.43 -20.27 -6.42
C ASN A 110 4.59 -18.80 -6.79
N ARG A 111 4.73 -18.47 -8.07
CA ARG A 111 4.70 -17.08 -8.55
C ARG A 111 3.36 -16.43 -8.29
N VAL A 112 2.26 -17.15 -8.51
CA VAL A 112 0.92 -16.67 -8.13
C VAL A 112 0.89 -16.36 -6.64
N HIS A 113 1.29 -17.31 -5.79
CA HIS A 113 1.38 -17.13 -4.34
C HIS A 113 2.21 -15.92 -3.90
N ILE A 114 3.40 -15.73 -4.46
CA ILE A 114 4.26 -14.58 -4.12
C ILE A 114 3.57 -13.25 -4.49
N ASN A 115 2.95 -13.17 -5.67
CA ASN A 115 2.20 -11.98 -6.09
C ASN A 115 1.00 -11.73 -5.18
N THR A 116 0.26 -12.78 -4.81
CA THR A 116 -0.86 -12.69 -3.87
C THR A 116 -0.41 -12.16 -2.51
N SER A 117 0.66 -12.71 -1.95
CA SER A 117 1.25 -12.23 -0.69
C SER A 117 1.61 -10.76 -0.76
N PHE A 118 2.22 -10.35 -1.87
CA PHE A 118 2.58 -8.94 -2.08
C PHE A 118 1.34 -8.04 -2.19
N LEU A 119 0.30 -8.45 -2.91
CA LEU A 119 -0.95 -7.69 -3.05
C LEU A 119 -1.63 -7.41 -1.71
N ILE A 120 -1.71 -8.42 -0.83
CA ILE A 120 -2.29 -8.24 0.51
C ILE A 120 -1.56 -7.14 1.27
N VAL A 121 -0.22 -7.21 1.32
CA VAL A 121 0.60 -6.25 2.09
C VAL A 121 0.53 -4.86 1.46
N ALA A 122 0.72 -4.77 0.15
CA ALA A 122 0.75 -3.50 -0.56
C ALA A 122 -0.60 -2.79 -0.54
N GLY A 123 -1.71 -3.50 -0.71
CA GLY A 123 -3.05 -2.92 -0.82
C GLY A 123 -3.68 -2.50 0.51
N SER A 124 -3.31 -3.16 1.61
CA SER A 124 -3.88 -2.87 2.94
C SER A 124 -3.15 -1.73 3.64
N ASP A 125 -1.90 -1.98 4.06
CA ASP A 125 -1.12 -1.12 4.95
C ASP A 125 -0.90 0.28 4.35
N THR A 126 -0.60 0.36 3.04
CA THR A 126 -0.38 1.65 2.38
C THR A 126 -1.66 2.48 2.31
N THR A 127 -2.79 1.87 1.97
CA THR A 127 -4.10 2.53 1.91
C THR A 127 -4.53 3.03 3.29
N ALA A 128 -4.35 2.19 4.33
CA ALA A 128 -4.67 2.57 5.70
C ALA A 128 -3.82 3.75 6.19
N ALA A 129 -2.54 3.79 5.80
CA ALA A 129 -1.65 4.91 6.10
C ALA A 129 -2.11 6.21 5.41
N VAL A 130 -2.52 6.16 4.13
CA VAL A 130 -3.07 7.35 3.43
C VAL A 130 -4.33 7.85 4.11
N LEU A 131 -5.28 6.96 4.42
CA LEU A 131 -6.54 7.34 5.06
C LEU A 131 -6.30 7.93 6.45
N SER A 132 -5.39 7.32 7.22
CA SER A 132 -4.97 7.84 8.52
C SER A 132 -4.34 9.22 8.42
N GLY A 133 -3.41 9.41 7.48
CA GLY A 133 -2.73 10.68 7.23
C GLY A 133 -3.69 11.77 6.75
N THR A 134 -4.61 11.43 5.84
CA THR A 134 -5.65 12.34 5.33
C THR A 134 -6.52 12.84 6.47
N THR A 135 -7.05 11.93 7.29
CA THR A 135 -7.90 12.29 8.44
C THR A 135 -7.14 13.14 9.46
N TYR A 136 -5.88 12.81 9.75
CA TYR A 136 -5.04 13.62 10.63
C TYR A 136 -4.85 15.06 10.12
N LEU A 137 -4.55 15.22 8.82
CA LEU A 137 -4.33 16.54 8.20
C LEU A 137 -5.62 17.36 8.14
N LEU A 138 -6.76 16.72 7.84
CA LEU A 138 -8.07 17.36 7.86
C LEU A 138 -8.44 17.88 9.26
N LEU A 139 -8.21 17.08 10.30
CA LEU A 139 -8.48 17.49 11.69
C LEU A 139 -7.59 18.67 12.14
N LYS A 140 -6.41 18.82 11.54
CA LYS A 140 -5.54 20.00 11.74
C LYS A 140 -5.97 21.24 10.95
N SER A 141 -6.86 21.10 9.98
CA SER A 141 -7.34 22.20 9.13
C SER A 141 -8.87 22.26 9.12
N PRO A 142 -9.50 22.87 10.15
CA PRO A 142 -10.96 22.90 10.27
C PRO A 142 -11.68 23.48 9.06
N ALA A 143 -11.11 24.50 8.42
CA ALA A 143 -11.65 25.09 7.20
C ALA A 143 -11.67 24.09 6.03
N THR A 144 -10.60 23.31 5.86
CA THR A 144 -10.53 22.25 4.85
C THR A 144 -11.55 21.16 5.12
N LEU A 145 -11.62 20.70 6.38
CA LEU A 145 -12.58 19.67 6.80
C LEU A 145 -14.02 20.12 6.56
N ALA A 146 -14.36 21.36 6.89
CA ALA A 146 -15.68 21.92 6.66
C ALA A 146 -16.04 21.94 5.17
N ARG A 147 -15.12 22.39 4.31
CA ARG A 147 -15.32 22.41 2.85
C ARG A 147 -15.48 21.01 2.27
N LEU A 148 -14.66 20.05 2.68
CA LEU A 148 -14.77 18.66 2.23
C LEU A 148 -16.08 18.02 2.69
N THR A 149 -16.47 18.28 3.93
CA THR A 149 -17.75 17.81 4.46
C THR A 149 -18.91 18.39 3.66
N ALA A 150 -18.87 19.67 3.31
CA ALA A 150 -19.87 20.30 2.47
C ALA A 150 -19.94 19.67 1.07
N GLU A 151 -18.80 19.42 0.42
CA GLU A 151 -18.76 18.74 -0.90
C GLU A 151 -19.47 17.37 -0.82
N ILE A 152 -19.05 16.52 0.12
CA ILE A 152 -19.59 15.16 0.26
C ILE A 152 -21.08 15.18 0.61
N ARG A 153 -21.50 15.99 1.60
CA ARG A 153 -22.89 16.03 2.08
C ARG A 153 -23.84 16.70 1.11
N SER A 154 -23.34 17.55 0.21
CA SER A 154 -24.15 18.16 -0.85
C SER A 154 -24.38 17.21 -2.03
N GLN A 155 -23.47 16.25 -2.25
CA GLN A 155 -23.51 15.35 -3.40
C GLN A 155 -24.33 14.07 -3.15
N PHE A 156 -24.46 13.65 -1.88
CA PHE A 156 -25.07 12.37 -1.52
C PHE A 156 -26.13 12.54 -0.43
N SER A 157 -27.33 12.05 -0.69
CA SER A 157 -28.43 12.02 0.28
C SER A 157 -28.49 10.72 1.08
N SER A 158 -27.90 9.65 0.53
CA SER A 158 -27.78 8.33 1.15
C SER A 158 -26.40 7.71 0.91
N ASP A 159 -26.03 6.75 1.75
CA ASP A 159 -24.83 5.93 1.59
C ASP A 159 -24.84 5.09 0.31
N MET A 160 -26.03 4.61 -0.11
CA MET A 160 -26.22 3.83 -1.34
C MET A 160 -25.85 4.59 -2.62
N GLU A 161 -25.85 5.93 -2.60
CA GLU A 161 -25.45 6.74 -3.75
C GLU A 161 -23.91 6.82 -3.92
N ILE A 162 -23.15 6.43 -2.90
CA ILE A 162 -21.68 6.49 -2.89
C ILE A 162 -21.11 5.32 -3.71
N THR A 163 -21.20 5.46 -5.02
CA THR A 163 -20.58 4.54 -5.99
C THR A 163 -19.18 5.02 -6.38
N ILE A 164 -18.35 4.14 -6.95
CA ILE A 164 -17.02 4.50 -7.48
C ILE A 164 -17.14 5.65 -8.50
N ALA A 165 -18.13 5.58 -9.40
CA ALA A 165 -18.34 6.59 -10.43
C ALA A 165 -18.86 7.94 -9.90
N ALA A 166 -19.54 7.95 -8.76
CA ALA A 166 -19.99 9.19 -8.13
C ALA A 166 -18.89 9.78 -7.24
N ALA A 167 -18.20 8.95 -6.46
CA ALA A 167 -17.09 9.37 -5.61
C ALA A 167 -15.92 9.93 -6.43
N SER A 168 -15.67 9.42 -7.65
CA SER A 168 -14.62 9.94 -8.54
C SER A 168 -14.88 11.37 -9.03
N LYS A 169 -16.12 11.87 -8.92
CA LYS A 169 -16.47 13.25 -9.27
C LYS A 169 -16.18 14.25 -8.14
N LEU A 170 -15.87 13.77 -6.92
CA LEU A 170 -15.50 14.61 -5.79
C LEU A 170 -14.08 15.15 -5.98
N THR A 171 -14.00 16.28 -6.68
CA THR A 171 -12.71 16.92 -7.01
C THR A 171 -11.95 17.37 -5.76
N TYR A 172 -12.65 17.87 -4.73
CA TYR A 172 -12.01 18.36 -3.51
C TYR A 172 -11.58 17.22 -2.59
N LEU A 173 -12.36 16.14 -2.49
CA LEU A 173 -11.88 14.89 -1.87
C LEU A 173 -10.60 14.39 -2.53
N SER A 174 -10.56 14.34 -3.85
CA SER A 174 -9.38 13.91 -4.62
C SER A 174 -8.18 14.82 -4.34
N ALA A 175 -8.40 16.14 -4.29
CA ALA A 175 -7.36 17.11 -3.93
C ALA A 175 -6.83 16.89 -2.50
N CYS A 176 -7.72 16.60 -1.54
CA CYS A 176 -7.33 16.34 -0.15
C CYS A 176 -6.48 15.06 -0.01
N ILE A 177 -6.87 13.98 -0.69
CA ILE A 177 -6.10 12.72 -0.71
C ILE A 177 -4.73 12.94 -1.38
N ASN A 178 -4.70 13.65 -2.52
CA ASN A 178 -3.44 13.97 -3.21
C ASN A 178 -2.50 14.81 -2.34
N GLU A 179 -3.03 15.81 -1.63
CA GLU A 179 -2.23 16.64 -0.73
C GLU A 179 -1.75 15.85 0.50
N ALA A 180 -2.57 14.93 1.01
CA ALA A 180 -2.16 14.00 2.05
C ALA A 180 -1.03 13.08 1.58
N LEU A 181 -1.11 12.54 0.35
CA LEU A 181 -0.03 11.76 -0.25
C LEU A 181 1.27 12.56 -0.45
N ARG A 182 1.17 13.86 -0.74
CA ARG A 182 2.32 14.77 -0.85
C ARG A 182 3.00 15.01 0.51
N CYS A 183 2.20 15.26 1.55
CA CYS A 183 2.68 15.61 2.88
C CYS A 183 3.11 14.39 3.71
N TYR A 184 2.39 13.28 3.54
CA TYR A 184 2.52 12.05 4.32
C TYR A 184 2.50 10.83 3.39
N PRO A 185 3.54 10.63 2.57
CA PRO A 185 3.60 9.47 1.68
C PRO A 185 3.76 8.17 2.50
N PRO A 186 2.90 7.15 2.31
CA PRO A 186 3.01 5.87 3.03
C PRO A 186 4.35 5.17 2.82
N ILE A 187 4.92 5.32 1.62
CA ILE A 187 6.21 4.76 1.24
C ILE A 187 7.13 5.95 0.88
N PRO A 188 7.84 6.54 1.85
CA PRO A 188 8.68 7.72 1.62
C PRO A 188 9.92 7.40 0.77
N MET A 189 10.35 6.13 0.79
CA MET A 189 11.49 5.61 0.05
C MET A 189 10.98 4.71 -1.08
N GLY A 190 11.08 5.17 -2.33
CA GLY A 190 10.60 4.41 -3.47
C GLY A 190 11.31 3.06 -3.61
N LEU A 191 10.67 2.12 -4.30
CA LEU A 191 11.27 0.82 -4.60
C LEU A 191 12.54 0.97 -5.44
N THR A 192 13.60 0.26 -5.08
CA THR A 192 14.87 0.26 -5.82
C THR A 192 14.67 -0.27 -7.25
N ARG A 193 15.28 0.41 -8.21
CA ARG A 193 15.36 0.04 -9.63
C ARG A 193 16.79 -0.38 -9.94
N ARG A 194 16.96 -1.32 -10.87
CA ARG A 194 18.27 -1.72 -11.38
C ARG A 194 18.44 -1.20 -12.80
N VAL A 195 19.58 -0.56 -13.07
CA VAL A 195 19.90 -0.07 -14.42
C VAL A 195 20.07 -1.26 -15.38
N PRO A 196 19.41 -1.23 -16.55
CA PRO A 196 19.47 -2.33 -17.51
C PRO A 196 20.89 -2.53 -18.07
N PRO A 197 21.15 -3.67 -18.76
CA PRO A 197 22.39 -3.87 -19.51
C PRO A 197 22.65 -2.72 -20.48
N GLY A 198 23.91 -2.29 -20.58
CA GLY A 198 24.31 -1.16 -21.44
C GLY A 198 24.22 0.23 -20.77
N GLY A 199 23.77 0.31 -19.52
CA GLY A 199 23.67 1.58 -18.80
C GLY A 199 22.46 2.42 -19.22
N SER A 200 22.32 3.60 -18.62
CA SER A 200 21.24 4.54 -18.96
C SER A 200 21.66 5.98 -18.71
N ILE A 201 21.22 6.90 -19.58
CA ILE A 201 21.46 8.34 -19.40
C ILE A 201 20.32 8.92 -18.57
N ILE A 202 20.65 9.45 -17.39
CA ILE A 202 19.70 10.09 -16.47
C ILE A 202 20.20 11.49 -16.16
N ALA A 203 19.39 12.51 -16.47
CA ALA A 203 19.75 13.92 -16.30
C ALA A 203 21.12 14.28 -16.94
N GLY A 204 21.38 13.76 -18.14
CA GLY A 204 22.63 13.98 -18.87
C GLY A 204 23.83 13.14 -18.40
N ASN A 205 23.69 12.36 -17.33
CA ASN A 205 24.77 11.53 -16.79
C ASN A 205 24.59 10.07 -17.17
N LEU A 206 25.66 9.43 -17.65
CA LEU A 206 25.67 7.99 -17.88
C LEU A 206 25.74 7.25 -16.55
N ILE A 207 24.71 6.48 -16.24
CA ILE A 207 24.67 5.60 -15.08
C ILE A 207 25.05 4.18 -15.54
N PRO A 208 26.01 3.54 -14.86
CA PRO A 208 26.50 2.23 -15.27
C PRO A 208 25.43 1.14 -15.11
N GLU A 209 25.53 0.09 -15.92
CA GLU A 209 24.71 -1.10 -15.79
C GLU A 209 24.77 -1.69 -14.36
N LYS A 210 23.71 -2.38 -13.94
CA LYS A 210 23.58 -3.01 -12.61
C LYS A 210 23.60 -2.05 -11.42
N ALA A 211 23.78 -0.75 -11.62
CA ALA A 211 23.61 0.25 -10.57
C ALA A 211 22.19 0.18 -9.98
N SER A 212 22.09 0.38 -8.67
CA SER A 212 20.82 0.39 -7.94
C SER A 212 20.39 1.83 -7.69
N LEU A 213 19.27 2.23 -8.29
CA LEU A 213 18.71 3.57 -8.17
C LEU A 213 17.48 3.53 -7.28
N MET A 214 17.38 4.48 -6.36
CA MET A 214 16.21 4.61 -5.49
C MET A 214 15.71 6.04 -5.56
N LYS A 215 14.42 6.21 -5.84
CA LYS A 215 13.78 7.52 -5.83
C LYS A 215 13.42 7.89 -4.40
N TRP A 216 14.03 8.93 -3.87
CA TRP A 216 13.62 9.55 -2.61
C TRP A 216 12.43 10.47 -2.87
N LEU A 217 11.24 10.09 -2.38
CA LEU A 217 10.03 10.89 -2.58
C LEU A 217 9.96 12.07 -1.61
N SER A 218 10.51 11.93 -0.40
CA SER A 218 10.54 12.99 0.62
C SER A 218 11.29 14.24 0.18
N GLN A 219 12.31 14.10 -0.68
CA GLN A 219 13.09 15.24 -1.13
C GLN A 219 12.30 16.10 -2.12
N ALA A 220 11.45 15.50 -2.96
CA ALA A 220 10.62 16.24 -3.92
C ALA A 220 9.51 17.06 -3.24
N SER A 221 8.94 16.56 -2.13
CA SER A 221 7.96 17.29 -1.32
C SER A 221 8.59 18.41 -0.50
N LEU A 222 9.82 18.23 0.00
CA LEU A 222 10.61 19.27 0.68
C LEU A 222 11.14 20.36 -0.27
N THR A 223 11.49 20.02 -1.52
CA THR A 223 11.99 21.02 -2.49
C THR A 223 10.89 21.83 -3.16
N LYS A 224 9.64 21.33 -3.21
CA LYS A 224 8.50 22.08 -3.77
C LYS A 224 7.74 22.93 -2.75
N SER A 225 8.03 22.77 -1.46
CA SER A 225 7.48 23.59 -0.40
C SER A 225 8.47 23.66 0.74
N ALA A 226 9.10 24.82 0.93
CA ALA A 226 9.87 25.12 2.15
C ALA A 226 8.99 25.16 3.42
N ASP A 227 7.68 24.91 3.25
CA ASP A 227 6.67 24.98 4.27
C ASP A 227 6.00 23.61 4.50
N SER A 228 6.01 23.14 5.74
CA SER A 228 5.33 21.91 6.15
C SER A 228 3.81 22.09 6.32
N ARG A 229 3.27 23.25 5.93
CA ARG A 229 1.82 23.53 5.97
C ARG A 229 1.07 22.71 4.90
N PHE A 230 -0.12 22.25 5.27
CA PHE A 230 -1.06 21.58 4.37
C PHE A 230 -1.58 22.62 3.36
N HIS A 231 -1.14 22.53 2.12
CA HIS A 231 -1.44 23.50 1.07
C HIS A 231 -2.23 22.81 -0.04
N LEU A 232 -3.56 22.94 0.00
CA LEU A 232 -4.42 22.53 -1.11
C LEU A 232 -4.18 23.43 -2.32
N VAL A 233 -3.29 23.00 -3.22
CA VAL A 233 -3.18 23.59 -4.55
C VAL A 233 -4.21 22.91 -5.44
N VAL A 234 -5.36 23.55 -5.61
CA VAL A 234 -6.36 23.13 -6.59
C VAL A 234 -5.82 23.52 -7.96
N CYS A 235 -5.31 22.56 -8.74
CA CYS A 235 -5.08 22.78 -10.16
C CYS A 235 -6.45 22.87 -10.84
N HIS A 236 -6.78 24.05 -11.36
CA HIS A 236 -7.92 24.28 -12.24
C HIS A 236 -7.70 23.65 -13.62
#